data_AF-A0A7C3BDT9-F1
#
_entry.id   AF-A0A7C3BDT9-F1
#
_cell.length_a   1.000
_cell.length_b   1.000
_cell.length_c   1.000
_cell.angle_alpha   90.00
_cell.angle_beta   90.00
_cell.angle_gamma   90.00
#
_symmetry.space_group_name_H-M   'P 1'
#
loop_
_entity.id
_entity.type
_entity.pdbx_description
1 polymer ?
#
loop_
_entity_poly.entity_id
_entity_poly.type
_entity_poly.pdbx_seq_one_letter_code
_entity_poly.pdbx_strand_id
1 'polypeptide(L)'
;MSKLLKPKPLAIIVGILALLVISILFVRVPLPTILLPAEAIPGLAIGSFKITNTFIATILADIIVLALGFLAVRKMQDVPESKLQNIFEWVVEIFDGMLTDIGGKEKARSWLAVFLTILLFLLFANWLELVPGVDSIGYIEPLELAYAEKGVTVGY
;
A
#
# COMPACT_ATOMS: atom_id res chain seq x y z
N MET A 1 -36.31 -5.10 4.39
CA MET A 1 -36.19 -4.56 3.01
C MET A 1 -37.37 -3.70 2.55
N SER A 2 -38.62 -3.92 2.98
CA SER A 2 -39.81 -3.16 2.50
C SER A 2 -39.85 -1.65 2.84
N LYS A 3 -39.05 -1.18 3.81
CA LYS A 3 -38.99 0.24 4.18
C LYS A 3 -38.26 1.11 3.13
N LEU A 4 -37.41 0.52 2.29
CA LEU A 4 -36.65 1.22 1.24
C LEU A 4 -37.44 1.38 -0.07
N LEU A 5 -38.42 0.50 -0.30
CA LEU A 5 -39.32 0.50 -1.46
C LEU A 5 -40.48 1.51 -1.32
N LYS A 6 -40.51 2.28 -0.23
CA LYS A 6 -41.49 3.36 -0.07
C LYS A 6 -41.17 4.49 -1.07
N PRO A 7 -42.19 5.20 -1.60
CA PRO A 7 -42.01 6.14 -2.72
C PRO A 7 -41.05 7.29 -2.39
N LYS A 8 -41.04 7.78 -1.14
CA LYS A 8 -40.15 8.87 -0.69
C LYS A 8 -38.65 8.47 -0.65
N PRO A 9 -38.22 7.42 0.06
CA PRO A 9 -36.83 7.00 0.06
C PRO A 9 -36.36 6.49 -1.31
N LEU A 10 -37.23 5.86 -2.09
CA LEU A 10 -36.90 5.42 -3.45
C LEU A 10 -36.54 6.60 -4.37
N ALA A 11 -37.33 7.68 -4.33
CA ALA A 11 -37.05 8.89 -5.11
C ALA A 11 -35.72 9.55 -4.71
N ILE A 12 -35.37 9.54 -3.41
CA ILE A 12 -34.09 10.07 -2.91
C ILE A 12 -32.92 9.24 -3.43
N ILE A 13 -33.03 7.90 -3.36
CA ILE A 13 -31.97 7.00 -3.84
C ILE A 13 -31.75 7.17 -5.35
N VAL A 14 -32.84 7.21 -6.13
CA VAL A 14 -32.77 7.43 -7.59
C VAL A 14 -32.19 8.80 -7.90
N GLY A 15 -32.56 9.85 -7.15
CA GLY A 15 -31.98 11.18 -7.31
C GLY A 15 -30.48 11.24 -7.04
N ILE A 16 -30.02 10.57 -5.97
CA ILE A 16 -28.59 10.48 -5.65
C ILE A 16 -27.84 9.69 -6.73
N LEU A 17 -28.39 8.56 -7.20
CA LEU A 17 -27.79 7.77 -8.27
C LEU A 17 -27.70 8.56 -9.57
N ALA A 18 -28.77 9.28 -9.93
CA ALA A 18 -28.77 10.15 -11.12
C ALA A 18 -27.72 11.27 -11.00
N LEU A 19 -27.61 11.90 -9.83
CA LEU A 19 -26.60 12.94 -9.58
C LEU A 19 -25.17 12.39 -9.65
N LEU A 20 -24.92 11.18 -9.14
CA LEU A 20 -23.61 10.51 -9.27
C LEU A 20 -23.28 10.20 -10.73
N VAL A 21 -24.23 9.68 -11.51
CA VAL A 21 -24.03 9.39 -12.94
C VAL A 21 -23.78 10.69 -13.72
N ILE A 22 -24.54 11.75 -13.45
CA ILE A 22 -24.33 13.07 -14.06
C ILE A 22 -22.95 13.61 -13.68
N SER A 23 -22.53 13.50 -12.42
CA SER A 23 -21.20 13.91 -11.98
C SER A 23 -20.09 13.18 -12.76
N ILE A 24 -20.20 11.87 -12.94
CA ILE A 24 -19.24 11.06 -13.72
C ILE A 24 -19.21 11.46 -15.20
N LEU A 25 -20.37 11.75 -15.79
CA LEU A 25 -20.47 12.09 -17.22
C LEU A 25 -19.96 13.50 -17.55
N PHE A 26 -20.15 14.46 -16.64
CA PHE A 26 -19.84 15.87 -16.88
C PHE A 26 -18.54 16.34 -16.22
N VAL A 27 -18.18 15.79 -15.07
CA VAL A 27 -16.91 16.10 -14.39
C VAL A 27 -15.92 15.00 -14.76
N ARG A 28 -15.29 15.15 -15.92
CA ARG A 28 -14.10 14.37 -16.25
C ARG A 28 -13.00 14.82 -15.31
N VAL A 29 -12.80 14.11 -14.21
CA VAL A 29 -11.64 14.29 -13.34
C VAL A 29 -10.42 13.87 -14.16
N PRO A 30 -9.54 14.79 -14.60
CA PRO A 30 -8.29 14.37 -15.18
C PRO A 30 -7.55 13.61 -14.08
N LEU A 31 -7.29 12.33 -14.28
CA LEU A 31 -6.39 11.60 -13.39
C LEU A 31 -4.98 12.04 -13.79
N PRO A 32 -4.25 12.80 -12.95
CA PRO A 32 -2.84 12.99 -13.21
C PRO A 32 -2.17 11.63 -13.05
N THR A 33 -1.97 10.93 -14.16
CA THR A 33 -1.16 9.71 -14.18
C THR A 33 0.30 10.13 -14.21
N ILE A 34 0.86 10.48 -13.03
CA ILE A 34 2.31 10.46 -12.82
C ILE A 34 2.70 9.00 -12.68
N LEU A 35 2.70 8.29 -13.81
CA LEU A 35 3.21 6.93 -13.91
C LEU A 35 4.71 7.04 -14.18
N LEU A 36 5.49 7.25 -13.14
CA LEU A 36 6.94 7.10 -13.23
C LEU A 36 7.25 5.61 -13.08
N PRO A 37 7.57 4.89 -14.17
CA PRO A 37 8.01 3.51 -14.05
C PRO A 37 9.28 3.44 -13.20
N ALA A 38 9.51 2.29 -12.57
CA ALA A 38 10.72 2.05 -11.79
C ALA A 38 11.96 2.38 -12.62
N GLU A 39 12.78 3.30 -12.12
CA GLU A 39 13.94 3.83 -12.82
C GLU A 39 15.17 2.98 -12.50
N ALA A 40 15.85 2.52 -13.54
CA ALA A 40 17.09 1.75 -13.38
C ALA A 40 18.22 2.67 -12.91
N ILE A 41 18.90 2.28 -11.83
CA ILE A 41 20.01 3.08 -11.29
C ILE A 41 21.24 2.88 -12.21
N PRO A 42 21.80 3.96 -12.78
CA PRO A 42 22.95 3.84 -13.67
C PRO A 42 24.13 3.15 -12.98
N GLY A 43 24.71 2.14 -13.64
CA GLY A 43 25.87 1.40 -13.13
C GLY A 43 25.57 0.33 -12.08
N LEU A 44 24.31 0.17 -11.65
CA LEU A 44 23.90 -0.87 -10.70
C LEU A 44 23.11 -1.98 -11.41
N ALA A 45 23.81 -3.05 -11.77
CA ALA A 45 23.21 -4.23 -12.41
C ALA A 45 23.88 -5.52 -11.91
N ILE A 46 23.09 -6.60 -11.85
CA ILE A 46 23.58 -7.95 -11.57
C ILE A 46 23.47 -8.74 -12.87
N GLY A 47 24.60 -8.87 -13.59
CA GLY A 47 24.61 -9.48 -14.93
C GLY A 47 23.73 -8.68 -15.90
N SER A 48 22.68 -9.30 -16.43
CA SER A 48 21.70 -8.65 -17.31
C SER A 48 20.54 -7.97 -16.58
N PHE A 49 20.43 -8.13 -15.26
CA PHE A 49 19.34 -7.57 -14.46
C PHE A 49 19.70 -6.15 -13.98
N LYS A 50 18.97 -5.15 -14.50
CA LYS A 50 19.11 -3.75 -14.06
C LYS A 50 18.38 -3.55 -12.73
N ILE A 51 19.08 -3.05 -11.72
CA ILE A 51 18.46 -2.77 -10.42
C ILE A 51 17.77 -1.41 -10.49
N THR A 52 16.50 -1.37 -10.09
CA THR A 52 15.70 -0.14 -10.08
C THR A 52 15.62 0.48 -8.69
N ASN A 53 15.26 1.76 -8.62
CA ASN A 53 14.95 2.44 -7.37
C ASN A 53 13.87 1.70 -6.56
N THR A 54 12.78 1.28 -7.22
CA THR A 54 11.70 0.51 -6.59
C THR A 54 12.20 -0.83 -6.06
N PHE A 55 13.14 -1.49 -6.74
CA PHE A 55 13.73 -2.73 -6.25
C PHE A 55 14.48 -2.53 -4.92
N ILE A 56 15.29 -1.46 -4.82
CA ILE A 56 15.99 -1.13 -3.58
C ILE A 56 14.98 -0.74 -2.49
N ALA A 57 13.97 0.07 -2.82
CA ALA A 57 12.94 0.48 -1.86
C ALA A 57 12.18 -0.73 -1.29
N THR A 58 11.83 -1.70 -2.14
CA THR A 58 11.19 -2.96 -1.71
C THR A 58 12.10 -3.76 -0.77
N ILE A 59 13.39 -3.92 -1.10
CA ILE A 59 14.34 -4.61 -0.21
C ILE A 59 14.47 -3.87 1.12
N LEU A 60 14.51 -2.54 1.11
CA LEU A 60 14.58 -1.75 2.33
C LEU A 60 13.33 -1.95 3.21
N ALA A 61 12.14 -1.94 2.60
CA ALA A 61 10.89 -2.24 3.29
C ALA A 61 10.92 -3.64 3.91
N ASP A 62 11.36 -4.65 3.15
CA ASP A 62 11.50 -6.03 3.64
C ASP A 62 12.46 -6.12 4.83
N ILE A 63 13.62 -5.47 4.76
CA ILE A 63 14.59 -5.45 5.86
C ILE A 63 13.97 -4.84 7.12
N ILE A 64 13.23 -3.74 6.99
CA ILE A 64 12.57 -3.08 8.13
C ILE A 64 11.53 -4.00 8.76
N VAL A 65 10.64 -4.61 7.94
CA VAL A 65 9.60 -5.52 8.42
C VAL A 65 10.20 -6.74 9.11
N LEU A 66 11.19 -7.37 8.49
CA LEU A 66 11.89 -8.54 9.04
C LEU A 66 12.64 -8.18 10.34
N ALA A 67 13.31 -7.02 10.39
CA ALA A 67 14.00 -6.55 11.57
C ALA A 67 13.00 -6.30 12.72
N LEU A 68 11.87 -5.65 12.46
CA LEU A 68 10.84 -5.40 13.47
C LEU A 68 10.22 -6.71 13.98
N GLY A 69 9.89 -7.64 13.08
CA GLY A 69 9.39 -8.96 13.45
C GLY A 69 10.41 -9.73 14.31
N PHE A 70 11.67 -9.75 13.89
CA PHE A 70 12.75 -10.39 14.65
C PHE A 70 12.96 -9.74 16.02
N LEU A 71 12.96 -8.41 16.10
CA LEU A 71 13.11 -7.66 17.35
C LEU A 71 11.93 -7.87 18.31
N ALA A 72 10.72 -8.08 17.78
CA ALA A 72 9.53 -8.40 18.57
C ALA A 72 9.64 -9.80 19.21
N VAL A 73 10.16 -10.80 18.48
CA VAL A 73 10.20 -12.19 18.95
C VAL A 73 11.47 -12.59 19.71
N ARG A 74 12.60 -11.91 19.50
CA ARG A 74 13.93 -12.35 20.01
C ARG A 74 14.05 -12.48 21.53
N LYS A 75 13.18 -11.82 22.29
CA LYS A 75 13.19 -11.77 23.76
C LYS A 75 11.75 -11.86 24.30
N MET A 76 10.93 -12.71 23.70
CA MET A 76 9.56 -12.92 24.19
C MET A 76 9.56 -13.52 25.59
N GLN A 77 8.70 -12.97 26.45
CA GLN A 77 8.44 -13.44 27.81
C GLN A 77 6.93 -13.60 27.98
N ASP A 78 6.49 -14.51 28.86
CA ASP A 78 5.06 -14.73 29.12
C ASP A 78 4.35 -13.50 29.70
N VAL A 79 5.10 -12.68 30.45
CA VAL A 79 4.66 -11.34 30.88
C VAL A 79 5.47 -10.32 30.09
N PRO A 80 4.85 -9.53 29.18
CA PRO A 80 5.58 -8.64 28.30
C PRO A 80 6.29 -7.50 29.07
N GLU A 81 7.61 -7.54 29.18
CA GLU A 81 8.41 -6.40 29.67
C GLU A 81 8.76 -5.41 28.54
N SER A 82 8.76 -5.90 27.29
CA SER A 82 9.10 -5.12 26.10
C SER A 82 7.86 -4.43 25.51
N LYS A 83 7.96 -3.11 25.30
CA LYS A 83 6.92 -2.34 24.59
C LYS A 83 6.64 -2.87 23.18
N LEU A 84 7.66 -3.39 22.49
CA LEU A 84 7.50 -3.94 21.14
C LEU A 84 6.68 -5.22 21.15
N GLN A 85 6.92 -6.11 22.12
CA GLN A 85 6.12 -7.34 22.27
C GLN A 85 4.64 -6.99 22.47
N ASN A 86 4.36 -6.05 23.39
CA ASN A 86 2.99 -5.61 23.68
C ASN A 86 2.27 -5.03 22.44
N ILE A 87 2.95 -4.23 21.61
CA ILE A 87 2.37 -3.70 20.37
C ILE A 87 2.05 -4.82 19.39
N PHE A 88 2.99 -5.76 19.19
CA PHE A 88 2.82 -6.85 18.23
C PHE A 88 1.74 -7.85 18.68
N GLU A 89 1.67 -8.18 19.97
CA GLU A 89 0.62 -9.03 20.54
C GLU A 89 -0.76 -8.37 20.35
N TRP A 90 -0.87 -7.09 20.69
CA TRP A 90 -2.11 -6.34 20.50
C TRP A 90 -2.57 -6.32 19.03
N VAL A 91 -1.64 -6.10 18.09
CA VAL A 91 -1.92 -6.16 16.65
C VAL A 91 -2.40 -7.56 16.25
N VAL A 92 -1.67 -8.61 16.63
CA VAL A 92 -2.01 -10.00 16.31
C VAL A 92 -3.38 -10.38 16.87
N GLU A 93 -3.69 -10.02 18.11
CA GLU A 93 -4.97 -10.32 18.77
C GLU A 93 -6.15 -9.63 18.08
N ILE A 94 -6.02 -8.35 17.72
CA ILE A 94 -7.08 -7.63 16.98
C ILE A 94 -7.38 -8.32 15.66
N PHE A 95 -6.34 -8.67 14.90
CA PHE A 95 -6.53 -9.27 13.59
C PHE A 95 -6.96 -10.74 13.68
N ASP A 96 -6.54 -11.49 14.70
CA ASP A 96 -7.04 -12.85 14.96
C ASP A 96 -8.53 -12.86 15.28
N GLY A 97 -8.99 -11.95 16.14
CA GLY A 97 -10.41 -11.76 16.44
C GLY A 97 -11.20 -11.43 15.18
N MET A 98 -10.74 -10.43 14.42
CA MET A 98 -11.41 -10.01 13.18
C MET A 98 -11.48 -11.13 12.13
N LEU A 99 -10.39 -11.87 11.92
CA LEU A 99 -10.36 -12.98 10.97
C LEU A 99 -11.19 -14.17 11.43
N THR A 100 -11.23 -14.43 12.74
CA THR A 100 -12.09 -15.46 13.32
C THR A 100 -13.57 -15.13 13.15
N ASP A 101 -13.95 -13.87 13.33
CA ASP A 101 -15.33 -13.40 13.15
C ASP A 101 -15.79 -13.49 11.68
N ILE A 102 -14.88 -13.25 10.73
CA ILE A 102 -15.19 -13.29 9.30
C ILE A 102 -15.17 -14.73 8.74
N GLY A 103 -14.13 -15.50 9.06
CA GLY A 103 -13.79 -16.76 8.37
C GLY A 103 -13.91 -18.02 9.22
N GLY A 104 -14.25 -17.89 10.50
CA GLY A 104 -14.27 -18.99 11.47
C GLY A 104 -12.88 -19.41 11.94
N LYS A 105 -12.83 -20.05 13.12
CA LYS A 105 -11.58 -20.41 13.83
C LYS A 105 -10.63 -21.31 13.03
N GLU A 106 -11.13 -22.18 12.16
CA GLU A 106 -10.30 -23.12 11.41
C GLU A 106 -9.39 -22.44 10.37
N LYS A 107 -9.85 -21.34 9.76
CA LYS A 107 -9.11 -20.63 8.70
C LYS A 107 -8.40 -19.37 9.19
N ALA A 108 -8.83 -18.80 10.31
CA ALA A 108 -8.28 -17.56 10.86
C ALA A 108 -6.76 -17.62 11.01
N ARG A 109 -6.22 -18.70 11.59
CA ARG A 109 -4.79 -18.81 11.89
C ARG A 109 -3.88 -18.87 10.66
N SER A 110 -4.30 -19.56 9.61
CA SER A 110 -3.51 -19.63 8.36
C SER A 110 -3.59 -18.33 7.57
N TRP A 111 -4.74 -17.65 7.62
CA TRP A 111 -4.94 -16.37 6.94
C TRP A 111 -4.27 -15.21 7.67
N LEU A 112 -4.17 -15.27 8.99
CA LEU A 112 -3.54 -14.26 9.82
C LEU A 112 -2.09 -14.00 9.41
N ALA A 113 -1.29 -15.05 9.22
CA ALA A 113 0.12 -14.91 8.85
C ALA A 113 0.28 -14.20 7.49
N VAL A 114 -0.47 -14.62 6.47
CA VAL A 114 -0.44 -14.00 5.14
C VAL A 114 -0.94 -12.57 5.20
N PHE A 115 -2.07 -12.35 5.87
CA PHE A 115 -2.69 -11.04 6.01
C PHE A 115 -1.77 -10.05 6.71
N LEU A 116 -1.20 -10.41 7.87
CA LEU A 116 -0.29 -9.54 8.61
C LEU A 116 0.99 -9.27 7.84
N THR A 117 1.52 -10.25 7.10
CA THR A 117 2.72 -10.05 6.28
C THR A 117 2.47 -9.00 5.19
N ILE A 118 1.37 -9.14 4.44
CA ILE A 118 0.99 -8.17 3.40
C ILE A 118 0.69 -6.81 4.02
N LEU A 119 -0.05 -6.76 5.12
CA LEU A 119 -0.39 -5.52 5.83
C LEU A 119 0.86 -4.77 6.28
N LEU A 120 1.76 -5.45 6.98
CA LEU A 120 3.00 -4.85 7.49
C LEU A 120 3.90 -4.40 6.33
N PHE A 121 4.07 -5.25 5.32
CA PHE A 121 4.82 -4.87 4.12
C PHE A 121 4.27 -3.60 3.47
N LEU A 122 2.97 -3.55 3.18
CA LEU A 122 2.33 -2.38 2.56
C LEU A 122 2.41 -1.14 3.45
N LEU A 123 2.21 -1.30 4.76
CA LEU A 123 2.31 -0.20 5.71
C LEU A 123 3.69 0.46 5.65
N PHE A 124 4.75 -0.34 5.74
CA PHE A 124 6.12 0.18 5.75
C PHE A 124 6.58 0.65 4.37
N ALA A 125 6.21 -0.04 3.28
CA ALA A 125 6.50 0.41 1.93
C ALA A 125 5.89 1.81 1.67
N ASN A 126 4.61 2.00 2.04
CA ASN A 126 3.95 3.30 1.87
C ASN A 126 4.50 4.37 2.81
N TRP A 127 4.93 4.00 4.01
CA TRP A 127 5.52 4.95 4.94
C TRP A 127 6.91 5.42 4.51
N LEU A 128 7.68 4.58 3.81
CA LEU A 128 8.98 4.97 3.27
C LEU A 128 8.84 6.10 2.23
N GLU A 129 7.78 6.12 1.42
CA GLU A 129 7.50 7.22 0.47
C GLU A 129 7.27 8.57 1.17
N LEU A 130 6.78 8.55 2.41
CA LEU A 130 6.59 9.76 3.22
C LEU A 130 7.90 10.25 3.88
N VAL A 131 8.96 9.43 3.87
CA VAL A 131 10.24 9.82 4.48
C VAL A 131 10.96 10.80 3.56
N PRO A 132 11.25 12.04 4.04
CA PRO A 132 11.99 13.00 3.24
C PRO A 132 13.37 12.42 2.89
N GLY A 133 13.66 12.35 1.60
CA GLY A 133 14.91 11.81 1.08
C GLY A 133 14.83 10.45 0.38
N VAL A 134 13.72 9.70 0.50
CA VAL A 134 13.54 8.45 -0.27
C VAL A 134 13.30 8.78 -1.75
N ASP A 135 12.38 9.70 -2.04
CA ASP A 135 12.11 10.17 -3.41
C ASP A 135 12.75 11.53 -3.72
N SER A 136 13.20 12.24 -2.69
CA SER A 136 13.71 13.62 -2.83
C SER A 136 15.21 13.69 -3.13
N ILE A 137 15.96 12.61 -2.93
CA ILE A 137 17.42 12.57 -3.14
C ILE A 137 17.70 11.69 -4.36
N GLY A 138 18.21 12.31 -5.43
CA GLY A 138 18.52 11.61 -6.67
C GLY A 138 19.26 12.50 -7.65
N TYR A 139 19.67 11.92 -8.78
CA TYR A 139 20.22 12.67 -9.89
C TYR A 139 19.08 13.34 -10.65
N ILE A 140 19.21 14.64 -10.92
CA ILE A 140 18.23 15.36 -11.73
C ILE A 140 18.59 15.14 -13.20
N GLU A 141 17.80 14.34 -13.89
CA GLU A 141 17.92 14.20 -15.33
C GLU A 141 17.20 15.35 -16.05
N PRO A 142 17.78 15.91 -17.12
CA PRO A 142 17.07 16.85 -18.00
C PRO A 142 15.79 16.19 -18.53
N LEU A 143 14.66 16.89 -18.38
CA LEU A 143 13.33 16.39 -18.79
C LEU A 143 13.30 15.86 -20.23
N GLU A 144 13.99 16.51 -21.16
CA GLU A 144 14.06 16.09 -22.57
C GLU A 144 14.69 14.70 -22.75
N LEU A 145 15.72 14.35 -21.97
CA LEU A 145 16.39 13.05 -22.04
C LEU A 145 15.51 11.96 -21.43
N ALA A 146 14.86 12.26 -20.29
CA ALA A 146 13.94 11.35 -19.65
C ALA A 146 12.72 11.04 -20.53
N TYR A 147 12.19 12.02 -21.27
CA TYR A 147 11.08 11.81 -22.20
C TYR A 147 11.48 11.03 -23.45
N ALA A 148 12.69 11.27 -23.98
CA ALA A 148 13.22 10.54 -25.13
C ALA A 148 13.49 9.06 -24.82
N GLU A 149 14.03 8.73 -23.64
CA GLU A 149 14.20 7.34 -23.22
C GLU A 149 12.87 6.64 -22.89
N LYS A 150 11.91 7.37 -22.31
CA LYS A 150 10.63 6.79 -21.85
C LYS A 150 9.54 6.75 -22.93
N GLY A 151 9.84 7.16 -24.17
CA GLY A 151 8.91 7.09 -25.31
C GLY A 151 7.68 7.98 -25.19
N VAL A 152 7.72 9.00 -24.32
CA VAL A 152 6.63 9.94 -24.08
C VAL A 152 6.89 11.17 -24.96
N THR A 153 6.05 11.38 -25.98
CA THR A 153 6.12 12.61 -26.78
C THR A 153 5.72 13.80 -25.91
N VAL A 154 6.62 14.77 -25.75
CA VAL A 154 6.30 16.05 -25.11
C VAL A 154 5.31 16.78 -26.01
N GLY A 155 4.02 16.60 -25.74
CA GLY A 155 2.96 17.34 -26.41
C GLY A 155 2.93 18.76 -25.85
N TYR A 156 3.53 19.70 -26.58
CA TYR A 156 3.07 21.07 -26.60
C TYR A 156 2.01 21.21 -27.69
#